data_AF-A0A7C5BTT6-F1
#
_entry.id   AF-A0A7C5BTT6-F1
#
_cell.length_a   1.000
_cell.length_b   1.000
_cell.length_c   1.000
_cell.angle_alpha   90.00
_cell.angle_beta   90.00
_cell.angle_gamma   90.00
#
_symmetry.space_group_name_H-M   'P 1'
#
loop_
_entity.id
_entity.type
_entity.pdbx_description
1 polymer ?
#
loop_
_entity_poly.entity_id
_entity_poly.type
_entity_poly.pdbx_seq_one_letter_code
_entity_poly.pdbx_strand_id
1 'polypeptide(L)'
;MKPFWKCESNDEIRELMGNPRSVRILQRTDSGFAAQKRILMGMTPEVLGLIVSWGSNWDHVSVSLRDRPPTWLEMEVVRNAIWEPDETVLQYHPSRNQARINPYCLHLWRPQDGPLPLPNYEAYGLVPTEDAK
;
A
#
# COMPACT_ATOMS: atom_id res chain seq x y z
N MET A 1 8.52 14.35 -1.40
CA MET A 1 9.35 13.35 -2.10
C MET A 1 8.88 13.24 -3.57
N LYS A 2 9.63 12.58 -4.46
CA LYS A 2 9.19 12.42 -5.87
C LYS A 2 8.05 11.39 -5.88
N PRO A 3 6.86 11.70 -6.44
CA PRO A 3 5.77 10.73 -6.53
C PRO A 3 6.20 9.50 -7.33
N PHE A 4 5.76 8.34 -6.88
CA PHE A 4 6.13 7.05 -7.44
C PHE A 4 5.88 6.89 -8.95
N TRP A 5 4.76 7.43 -9.44
CA TRP A 5 4.39 7.43 -10.85
C TRP A 5 5.27 8.36 -11.71
N LYS A 6 6.17 9.15 -11.09
CA LYS A 6 7.21 9.91 -11.79
C LYS A 6 8.55 9.17 -11.85
N CYS A 7 8.65 7.94 -11.34
CA CYS A 7 9.88 7.15 -11.44
C CYS A 7 10.07 6.59 -12.86
N GLU A 8 11.12 7.05 -13.55
CA GLU A 8 11.41 6.71 -14.95
C GLU A 8 12.36 5.52 -15.09
N SER A 9 13.05 5.13 -14.00
CA SER A 9 14.02 4.03 -14.00
C SER A 9 13.88 3.10 -12.78
N ASN A 10 14.45 1.90 -12.88
CA ASN A 10 14.50 0.95 -11.76
C ASN A 10 15.31 1.45 -10.57
N ASP A 11 16.31 2.32 -10.79
CA ASP A 11 17.14 2.85 -9.72
C ASP A 11 16.38 3.92 -8.90
N GLU A 12 15.60 4.77 -9.57
CA GLU A 12 14.70 5.71 -8.88
C GLU A 12 13.66 4.97 -8.03
N ILE A 13 13.11 3.86 -8.53
CA ILE A 13 12.17 3.01 -7.78
C ILE A 13 12.83 2.45 -6.52
N ARG A 14 14.07 1.94 -6.65
CA ARG A 14 14.82 1.37 -5.53
C ARG A 14 15.13 2.39 -4.45
N GLU A 15 15.49 3.61 -4.85
CA GLU A 15 15.76 4.72 -3.95
C GLU A 15 14.50 5.19 -3.22
N LEU A 16 13.39 5.36 -3.95
CA LEU A 16 12.09 5.72 -3.38
C LEU A 16 11.63 4.70 -2.35
N MET A 17 11.80 3.40 -2.64
CA MET A 17 11.42 2.33 -1.73
C MET A 17 12.40 2.17 -0.54
N GLY A 18 13.30 3.15 -0.33
CA GLY A 18 14.23 3.24 0.78
C GLY A 18 15.58 2.62 0.44
N ASN A 19 15.91 1.48 1.06
CA ASN A 19 17.19 0.82 0.82
C ASN A 19 17.18 0.06 -0.52
N PRO A 20 17.98 0.45 -1.53
CA PRO A 20 17.98 -0.18 -2.84
C PRO A 20 18.30 -1.68 -2.82
N ARG A 21 19.12 -2.12 -1.85
CA ARG A 21 19.49 -3.54 -1.71
C ARG A 21 18.34 -4.40 -1.16
N SER A 22 17.32 -3.76 -0.58
CA SER A 22 16.14 -4.45 -0.07
C SER A 22 15.07 -4.67 -1.14
N VAL A 23 15.23 -4.10 -2.34
CA VAL A 23 14.21 -4.09 -3.38
C VAL A 23 14.70 -4.78 -4.65
N ARG A 24 13.92 -5.76 -5.10
CA ARG A 24 14.14 -6.45 -6.36
C ARG A 24 12.98 -6.18 -7.30
N ILE A 25 13.24 -5.44 -8.38
CA ILE A 25 12.27 -5.26 -9.47
C ILE A 25 12.22 -6.54 -10.30
N LEU A 26 11.01 -7.05 -10.53
CA LEU A 26 10.76 -8.27 -11.29
C LEU A 26 10.31 -7.96 -12.72
N GLN A 27 9.46 -6.95 -12.87
CA GLN A 27 8.89 -6.53 -14.15
C GLN A 27 8.47 -5.06 -14.06
N ARG A 28 8.57 -4.30 -15.15
CA ARG A 28 8.06 -2.92 -15.28
C ARG A 28 7.28 -2.78 -16.58
N THR A 29 6.25 -1.97 -16.56
CA THR A 29 5.43 -1.53 -17.70
C THR A 29 5.32 -0.01 -17.68
N ASP A 30 4.60 0.56 -18.64
CA ASP A 30 4.33 2.01 -18.69
C ASP A 30 3.35 2.48 -17.59
N SER A 31 2.64 1.55 -16.96
CA SER A 31 1.58 1.81 -15.99
C SER A 31 1.77 1.08 -14.65
N GLY A 32 2.94 0.49 -14.41
CA GLY A 32 3.19 -0.23 -13.17
C GLY A 32 4.46 -1.06 -13.15
N PHE A 33 4.64 -1.78 -12.05
CA PHE A 33 5.69 -2.77 -11.91
C PHE A 33 5.36 -3.82 -10.85
N ALA A 34 6.06 -4.95 -10.94
CA ALA A 34 6.11 -5.96 -9.90
C ALA A 34 7.49 -5.93 -9.21
N ALA A 35 7.50 -6.02 -7.88
CA ALA A 35 8.73 -6.03 -7.09
C ALA A 35 8.63 -6.94 -5.87
N GLN A 36 9.78 -7.23 -5.29
CA GLN A 36 9.90 -7.81 -3.96
C GLN A 36 10.62 -6.82 -3.04
N LYS A 37 10.08 -6.60 -1.84
CA LYS A 37 10.71 -5.81 -0.79
C LYS A 37 11.02 -6.68 0.41
N ARG A 38 12.30 -6.76 0.76
CA ARG A 38 12.75 -7.39 2.00
C ARG A 38 12.60 -6.39 3.15
N ILE A 39 11.96 -6.81 4.24
CA ILE A 39 11.79 -5.99 5.45
C ILE A 39 12.34 -6.74 6.66
N LEU A 40 12.74 -5.98 7.68
CA LEU A 40 13.24 -6.52 8.95
C LEU A 40 12.36 -5.97 10.08
N MET A 41 11.29 -6.70 10.41
CA MET A 41 10.37 -6.37 11.52
C MET A 41 10.41 -7.38 12.66
N GLY A 42 10.90 -8.60 12.41
CA GLY A 42 11.07 -9.65 13.41
C GLY A 42 12.48 -10.23 13.40
N MET A 43 12.65 -11.39 14.03
CA MET A 43 13.93 -12.10 14.07
C MET A 43 14.39 -12.57 12.67
N THR A 44 13.44 -12.86 11.78
CA THR A 44 13.68 -13.27 10.41
C THR A 44 13.20 -12.19 9.44
N PRO A 45 13.96 -11.90 8.36
CA PRO A 45 13.50 -10.98 7.33
C PRO A 45 12.29 -11.56 6.57
N GLU A 46 11.30 -10.71 6.34
CA GLU A 46 10.14 -11.04 5.50
C GLU A 46 10.37 -10.50 4.08
N VAL A 47 9.73 -11.13 3.09
CA VAL A 47 9.76 -10.68 1.69
C VAL A 47 8.35 -10.42 1.21
N LEU A 48 8.01 -9.14 1.07
CA LEU A 48 6.74 -8.68 0.53
C LEU A 48 6.76 -8.76 -0.98
N GLY A 49 5.74 -9.38 -1.58
CA GLY A 49 5.43 -9.27 -3.00
C GLY A 49 4.59 -8.02 -3.24
N LEU A 50 5.04 -7.17 -4.17
CA LEU A 50 4.42 -5.90 -4.52
C LEU A 50 4.00 -5.89 -5.98
N ILE A 51 2.78 -5.43 -6.25
CA ILE A 51 2.36 -4.96 -7.57
C ILE A 51 1.94 -3.52 -7.39
N VAL A 52 2.65 -2.59 -8.01
CA VAL A 52 2.29 -1.18 -7.97
C VAL A 52 1.86 -0.76 -9.37
N SER A 53 0.77 -0.01 -9.45
CA SER A 53 0.20 0.41 -10.73
C SER A 53 -0.45 1.78 -10.61
N TRP A 54 -0.50 2.50 -11.72
CA TRP A 54 -1.15 3.81 -11.83
C TRP A 54 -1.94 3.90 -13.13
N GLY A 55 -2.90 4.83 -13.15
CA GLY A 55 -3.78 5.08 -14.29
C GLY A 55 -5.23 4.80 -13.96
N SER A 56 -6.12 5.06 -14.92
CA SER A 56 -7.58 5.00 -14.70
C SER A 56 -8.02 5.83 -13.48
N ASN A 57 -7.32 6.94 -13.21
CA ASN A 57 -7.53 7.86 -12.08
C ASN A 57 -7.21 7.28 -10.69
N TRP A 58 -6.42 6.19 -10.61
CA TRP A 58 -6.00 5.59 -9.35
C TRP A 58 -4.51 5.31 -9.29
N ASP A 59 -3.92 5.57 -8.11
CA ASP A 59 -2.67 4.97 -7.66
C ASP A 59 -2.98 3.74 -6.82
N HIS A 60 -2.23 2.66 -7.01
CA HIS A 60 -2.53 1.38 -6.39
C HIS A 60 -1.27 0.60 -6.02
N VAL A 61 -1.29 -0.05 -4.85
CA VAL A 61 -0.37 -1.15 -4.53
C VAL A 61 -1.11 -2.36 -3.97
N SER A 62 -0.78 -3.53 -4.51
CA SER A 62 -1.04 -4.83 -3.90
C SER A 62 0.17 -5.25 -3.08
N VAL A 63 -0.05 -5.70 -1.86
CA VAL A 63 0.98 -6.26 -0.97
C VAL A 63 0.58 -7.67 -0.57
N SER A 64 1.48 -8.62 -0.74
CA SER A 64 1.24 -10.02 -0.39
C SER A 64 2.43 -10.69 0.27
N LEU A 65 2.16 -11.67 1.12
CA LEU A 65 3.13 -12.66 1.59
C LEU A 65 2.70 -14.06 1.15
N ARG A 66 3.60 -15.02 1.35
CA ARG A 66 3.40 -16.40 0.89
C ARG A 66 2.38 -17.17 1.72
N ASP A 67 2.31 -16.91 3.01
CA ASP A 67 1.73 -17.81 4.01
C ASP A 67 0.73 -17.15 4.97
N ARG A 68 0.62 -15.82 4.95
CA ARG A 68 -0.34 -15.04 5.74
C ARG A 68 -0.63 -13.69 5.09
N PRO A 69 -1.73 -13.00 5.42
CA PRO A 69 -1.89 -11.61 5.05
C PRO A 69 -0.79 -10.72 5.65
N PRO A 70 -0.40 -9.63 4.97
CA PRO A 70 0.40 -8.57 5.57
C PRO A 70 -0.26 -8.02 6.83
N THR A 71 0.54 -7.74 7.85
CA THR A 71 0.12 -7.01 9.04
C THR A 71 -0.03 -5.52 8.74
N TRP A 72 -0.72 -4.82 9.63
CA TRP A 72 -0.84 -3.36 9.55
C TRP A 72 0.52 -2.66 9.42
N LEU A 73 1.50 -3.06 10.23
CA LEU A 73 2.83 -2.45 10.22
C LEU A 73 3.58 -2.70 8.91
N GLU A 74 3.42 -3.88 8.31
CA GLU A 74 4.02 -4.20 7.01
C GLU A 74 3.37 -3.39 5.88
N MET A 75 2.05 -3.20 5.95
CA MET A 75 1.32 -2.31 5.04
C MET A 75 1.81 -0.86 5.18
N GLU A 76 2.00 -0.37 6.40
CA GLU A 76 2.52 0.98 6.67
C GLU A 76 3.92 1.21 6.09
N VAL A 77 4.81 0.20 6.12
CA VAL A 77 6.12 0.31 5.46
C VAL A 77 6.00 0.50 3.95
N VAL A 78 5.02 -0.15 3.32
CA VAL A 78 4.78 0.04 1.88
C VAL A 78 4.10 1.38 1.62
N ARG A 79 3.10 1.75 2.44
CA ARG A 79 2.40 3.03 2.33
C ARG A 79 3.38 4.19 2.37
N ASN A 80 4.20 4.25 3.41
CA ASN A 80 5.13 5.36 3.66
C ASN A 80 6.28 5.43 2.64
N ALA A 81 6.48 4.38 1.85
CA ALA A 81 7.41 4.41 0.72
C ALA A 81 6.78 5.02 -0.54
N ILE A 82 5.48 4.83 -0.76
CA ILE A 82 4.79 5.19 -2.01
C ILE A 82 4.11 6.56 -1.93
N TRP A 83 3.57 6.90 -0.76
CA TRP A 83 2.77 8.10 -0.53
C TRP A 83 3.33 8.96 0.61
N GLU A 84 3.01 10.25 0.57
CA GLU A 84 3.33 11.20 1.63
C GLU A 84 2.48 10.94 2.90
N PRO A 85 2.96 11.37 4.08
CA PRO A 85 2.25 11.13 5.34
C PRO A 85 0.81 11.67 5.38
N ASP A 86 0.53 12.79 4.70
CA ASP A 86 -0.77 13.45 4.64
C ASP A 86 -1.67 12.91 3.51
N GLU A 87 -1.16 12.05 2.63
CA GLU A 87 -1.96 11.42 1.58
C GLU A 87 -2.83 10.29 2.16
N THR A 88 -4.14 10.47 2.04
CA THR A 88 -5.10 9.43 2.43
C THR A 88 -5.12 8.31 1.40
N VAL A 89 -5.03 7.07 1.88
CA VAL A 89 -5.15 5.86 1.08
C VAL A 89 -6.29 4.99 1.61
N LEU A 90 -6.93 4.24 0.74
CA LEU A 90 -8.07 3.39 1.03
C LEU A 90 -7.68 1.92 0.91
N GLN A 91 -8.06 1.12 1.90
CA GLN A 91 -7.98 -0.33 1.86
C GLN A 91 -9.38 -0.92 1.79
N TYR A 92 -9.68 -1.62 0.69
CA TYR A 92 -10.95 -2.32 0.54
C TYR A 92 -10.91 -3.70 1.21
N HIS A 93 -12.06 -4.12 1.72
CA HIS A 93 -12.28 -5.54 2.01
C HIS A 93 -12.59 -6.25 0.69
N PRO A 94 -11.76 -7.18 0.22
CA PRO A 94 -11.93 -7.78 -1.10
C PRO A 94 -13.21 -8.60 -1.16
N SER A 95 -13.87 -8.59 -2.31
CA SER A 95 -14.97 -9.53 -2.56
C SER A 95 -14.45 -10.98 -2.46
N ARG A 96 -15.33 -11.93 -2.16
CA ARG A 96 -14.95 -13.35 -2.05
C ARG A 96 -14.24 -13.88 -3.30
N ASN A 97 -14.62 -13.40 -4.49
CA ASN A 97 -14.01 -13.82 -5.75
C ASN A 97 -12.58 -13.27 -5.89
N GLN A 98 -12.35 -12.01 -5.53
CA GLN A 98 -11.00 -11.43 -5.53
C GLN A 98 -10.11 -12.09 -4.48
N ALA A 99 -10.62 -12.33 -3.28
CA ALA A 99 -9.88 -12.98 -2.20
C ALA A 99 -9.44 -14.41 -2.55
N ARG A 100 -10.15 -15.13 -3.42
CA ARG A 100 -9.75 -16.48 -3.87
C ARG A 100 -8.50 -16.50 -4.75
N ILE A 101 -8.23 -15.42 -5.50
CA ILE A 101 -7.10 -15.36 -6.45
C ILE A 101 -5.78 -15.24 -5.68
N ASN A 102 -5.75 -14.40 -4.65
CA ASN A 102 -4.60 -14.26 -3.77
C ASN A 102 -5.09 -14.04 -2.33
N PRO A 103 -5.22 -15.12 -1.52
CA PRO A 103 -5.86 -15.06 -0.20
C PRO A 103 -5.09 -14.22 0.82
N TYR A 104 -3.82 -13.92 0.53
CA TYR A 104 -2.91 -13.19 1.40
C TYR A 104 -2.47 -11.86 0.80
N CYS A 105 -3.31 -11.27 -0.04
CA CYS A 105 -3.08 -9.98 -0.65
C CYS A 105 -3.99 -8.91 -0.04
N LEU A 106 -3.38 -7.78 0.32
CA LEU A 106 -4.08 -6.56 0.72
C LEU A 106 -3.75 -5.46 -0.29
N HIS A 107 -4.67 -4.52 -0.46
CA HIS A 107 -4.56 -3.48 -1.49
C HIS A 107 -4.73 -2.10 -0.87
N LEU A 108 -3.90 -1.15 -1.29
CA LEU A 108 -4.09 0.27 -1.01
C LEU A 108 -4.36 1.00 -2.32
N TRP A 109 -5.32 1.90 -2.28
CA TRP A 109 -5.80 2.68 -3.42
C TRP A 109 -5.86 4.16 -3.04
N ARG A 110 -5.49 5.03 -3.97
CA ARG A 110 -5.65 6.48 -3.83
C ARG A 110 -6.16 7.07 -5.15
N PRO A 111 -7.21 7.90 -5.15
CA PRO A 111 -7.63 8.59 -6.36
C PRO A 111 -6.55 9.60 -6.76
N GLN A 112 -6.29 9.71 -8.06
CA GLN A 112 -5.37 10.72 -8.58
C GLN A 112 -6.00 12.12 -8.59
N ASP A 113 -7.33 12.17 -8.67
CA ASP A 113 -8.13 13.39 -8.70
C ASP A 113 -8.97 13.56 -7.44
N GLY A 114 -8.74 14.66 -6.72
CA GLY A 114 -9.52 15.04 -5.55
C GLY A 114 -9.26 14.20 -4.29
N PRO A 115 -9.72 14.67 -3.12
CA PRO A 115 -9.59 13.92 -1.87
C PRO A 115 -10.57 12.75 -1.84
N LEU A 116 -10.19 11.69 -1.12
CA LEU A 116 -11.13 10.64 -0.73
C LEU A 116 -12.23 11.25 0.15
N PRO A 117 -13.51 10.88 -0.04
CA PRO A 117 -14.55 11.25 0.90
C PRO A 117 -14.24 10.59 2.25
N LEU A 118 -13.91 11.41 3.24
CA LEU A 118 -13.68 10.95 4.61
C LEU A 118 -14.97 11.13 5.42
N PRO A 119 -15.34 10.16 6.27
CA PRO A 119 -16.35 10.37 7.30
C PRO A 119 -16.02 11.59 8.16
N ASN A 120 -17.03 12.22 8.76
CA ASN A 120 -16.80 13.26 9.76
C ASN A 120 -16.10 12.65 11.00
N TYR A 121 -15.39 13.48 11.76
CA TYR A 121 -14.62 13.01 12.92
C TYR A 121 -15.46 12.24 13.95
N GLU A 122 -16.75 12.60 14.08
CA GLU A 122 -17.71 11.95 14.97
C GLU A 122 -17.99 10.48 14.60
N ALA A 123 -17.82 10.09 13.33
CA ALA A 123 -18.00 8.70 12.91
C ALA A 123 -16.84 7.78 13.34
N TYR A 124 -15.72 8.33 13.83
CA TYR A 124 -14.55 7.54 14.23
C TYR A 124 -14.61 7.07 15.70
N GLY A 125 -15.64 7.43 16.45
CA GLY A 125 -15.81 7.00 17.84
C GLY A 125 -17.26 7.04 18.30
N LEU A 126 -17.58 6.27 19.32
CA LEU A 126 -18.86 6.39 20.01
C LEU A 126 -18.85 7.71 20.79
N VAL A 127 -19.68 8.66 20.40
CA VAL A 127 -19.97 9.84 21.24
C VAL A 127 -20.90 9.36 22.36
N PRO A 128 -20.48 9.40 23.64
CA PRO A 128 -21.37 9.02 24.73
C PRO A 128 -22.60 9.94 24.73
N THR A 129 -23.79 9.38 24.81
CA THR A 129 -25.01 10.16 25.05
C THR A 129 -24.96 10.73 26.47
N GLU A 130 -25.53 11.93 26.68
CA GLU A 130 -25.50 12.63 27.97
C GLU A 130 -26.03 11.80 29.16
N ASP A 131 -26.83 10.77 28.87
CA ASP A 131 -27.44 9.85 29.85
C ASP A 131 -26.50 8.75 30.38
N ALA A 132 -25.23 8.67 29.91
CA ALA A 132 -24.29 7.60 30.29
C ALA A 132 -23.44 7.92 31.54
N LYS A 133 -23.97 8.66 32.52
CA LYS A 133 -23.29 8.95 33.80
C LYS A 133 -23.76 8.05 34.94
#